data_AF-A0A6A1WFR3-F1
#
_entry.id   AF-A0A6A1WFR3-F1
#
_cell.length_a   1.000
_cell.length_b   1.000
_cell.length_c   1.000
_cell.angle_alpha   90.00
_cell.angle_beta   90.00
_cell.angle_gamma   90.00
#
_symmetry.space_group_name_H-M   'P 1'
#
loop_
_entity.id
_entity.type
_entity.pdbx_description
1 polymer ?
#
loop_
_entity_poly.entity_id
_entity_poly.type
_entity_poly.pdbx_seq_one_letter_code
_entity_poly.pdbx_strand_id
1 'polypeptide(L)'
;MDTNDSLRVASLWHSMHAISQQLSPVAGCSGIELLEADTFDLHCFQSLTGTKFFVICEPGTQQMESLLKVIYELYTDYVLKNPFYEMEMPIRCELFDINLTQAIQKDRVALLGR
;
A
#
# COMPACT_ATOMS: atom_id res chain seq x y z
N MET A 1 12.09 4.69 -11.39
CA MET A 1 12.74 3.93 -10.31
C MET A 1 12.99 2.54 -10.84
N ASP A 2 14.17 1.98 -10.60
CA ASP A 2 14.41 0.57 -10.93
C ASP A 2 13.87 -0.36 -9.82
N THR A 3 13.92 -1.67 -10.04
CA THR A 3 13.45 -2.66 -9.06
C THR A 3 14.23 -2.58 -7.74
N ASN A 4 15.54 -2.31 -7.80
CA ASN A 4 16.38 -2.24 -6.60
C ASN A 4 16.04 -1.00 -5.77
N ASP A 5 15.78 0.14 -6.42
CA ASP A 5 15.33 1.36 -5.75
C ASP A 5 13.99 1.13 -5.05
N SER A 6 13.07 0.41 -5.70
CA SER A 6 11.77 0.06 -5.11
C SER A 6 11.94 -0.82 -3.86
N LEU A 7 12.84 -1.80 -3.91
CA LEU A 7 13.18 -2.65 -2.75
C LEU A 7 13.83 -1.86 -1.62
N ARG A 8 14.74 -0.93 -1.93
CA ARG A 8 15.37 -0.07 -0.93
C ARG A 8 14.33 0.80 -0.22
N VAL A 9 13.45 1.46 -0.98
CA VAL A 9 12.40 2.32 -0.42
C VAL A 9 11.44 1.50 0.45
N ALA A 10 11.00 0.33 -0.01
CA ALA A 10 10.15 -0.55 0.79
C ALA A 10 10.82 -0.98 2.11
N SER A 11 12.12 -1.27 2.09
CA SER A 11 12.89 -1.68 3.28
C SER A 11 13.06 -0.53 4.27
N LEU A 12 13.30 0.68 3.77
CA LEU A 12 13.37 1.90 4.58
C LEU A 12 12.02 2.19 5.22
N TRP A 13 10.94 2.10 4.45
CA TRP A 13 9.57 2.26 4.95
C TRP A 13 9.27 1.27 6.07
N HIS A 14 9.61 -0.01 5.88
CA HIS A 14 9.38 -1.04 6.90
C HIS A 14 10.07 -0.71 8.23
N SER A 15 11.34 -0.30 8.18
CA SER A 15 12.10 0.10 9.38
C SER A 15 11.50 1.34 10.04
N MET A 16 11.19 2.36 9.24
CA MET A 16 10.63 3.63 9.71
C MET A 16 9.26 3.44 10.38
N HIS A 17 8.41 2.61 9.78
CA HIS A 17 7.10 2.23 10.32
C HIS A 17 7.25 1.58 11.70
N ALA A 18 8.16 0.61 11.83
CA ALA A 18 8.38 -0.08 13.10
C ALA A 18 8.97 0.82 14.19
N ILE A 19 9.89 1.72 13.83
CA ILE A 19 10.47 2.71 14.75
C ILE A 19 9.39 3.68 15.23
N SER A 20 8.54 4.17 14.34
CA SER A 20 7.43 5.08 14.68
C SER A 20 6.49 4.48 15.73
N GLN A 21 6.19 3.17 15.65
CA GLN A 21 5.40 2.48 16.68
C GLN A 21 6.07 2.52 18.05
N GLN A 22 7.39 2.31 18.13
CA GLN A 22 8.13 2.30 19.39
C GLN A 22 8.29 3.69 20.00
N LEU A 23 8.37 4.72 19.16
CA LEU A 23 8.51 6.11 19.58
C LEU A 23 7.16 6.78 19.88
N SER A 24 6.04 6.11 19.61
CA SER A 24 4.73 6.71 19.78
C SER A 24 4.45 7.05 21.24
N PRO A 25 4.03 8.30 21.55
CA PRO A 25 3.67 8.69 22.91
C PRO A 25 2.31 8.14 23.35
N VAL A 26 1.54 7.51 22.43
CA VAL A 26 0.19 7.00 22.67
C VAL A 26 0.18 5.48 22.51
N ALA A 27 -0.48 4.80 23.46
CA ALA A 27 -0.67 3.35 23.39
C ALA A 27 -1.57 2.96 22.20
N GLY A 28 -1.29 1.83 21.57
CA GLY A 28 -2.08 1.31 20.46
C GLY A 28 -1.73 1.88 19.08
N CYS A 29 -0.58 2.53 18.93
CA CYS A 29 -0.11 3.01 17.63
C CYS A 29 0.29 1.85 16.70
N SER A 30 -0.34 1.81 15.53
CA SER A 30 -0.12 0.86 14.43
C SER A 30 1.09 1.20 13.56
N GLY A 31 1.66 2.40 13.69
CA GLY A 31 2.82 2.91 12.98
C GLY A 31 2.46 4.07 12.07
N ILE A 32 3.14 4.19 10.93
CA ILE A 32 2.92 5.31 10.00
C ILE A 32 1.80 4.93 9.03
N GLU A 33 0.73 5.71 9.05
CA GLU A 33 -0.42 5.55 8.14
C GLU A 33 -0.44 6.60 7.03
N LEU A 34 0.17 7.76 7.28
CA LEU A 34 0.31 8.86 6.33
C LEU A 34 1.65 9.56 6.54
N LEU A 35 2.37 9.78 5.44
CA LEU A 35 3.52 10.68 5.36
C LEU A 35 3.20 11.75 4.32
N GLU A 36 3.07 12.99 4.77
CA GLU A 36 2.83 14.15 3.91
C GLU A 36 4.17 14.82 3.57
N ALA A 37 4.36 15.14 2.29
CA ALA A 37 5.51 15.88 1.80
C ALA A 37 5.07 16.96 0.80
N ASP A 38 5.97 17.90 0.50
CA ASP A 38 5.65 19.05 -0.37
C ASP A 38 5.18 18.65 -1.77
N THR A 39 5.60 17.48 -2.26
CA THR A 39 5.36 17.02 -3.64
C THR A 39 4.54 15.76 -3.74
N PHE A 40 4.35 15.02 -2.65
CA PHE A 40 3.56 13.79 -2.63
C PHE A 40 3.09 13.47 -1.22
N ASP A 41 1.99 12.73 -1.15
CA ASP A 41 1.59 12.03 0.07
C ASP A 41 1.79 10.52 -0.10
N LEU A 42 2.21 9.86 0.97
CA LEU A 42 2.34 8.41 1.03
C LEU A 42 1.37 7.88 2.09
N HIS A 43 0.34 7.18 1.63
CA HIS A 43 -0.62 6.49 2.49
C HIS A 43 -0.20 5.04 2.66
N CYS A 44 -0.30 4.51 3.88
CA CYS A 44 0.05 3.14 4.21
C CYS A 44 -1.06 2.44 4.99
N PHE A 45 -1.38 1.23 4.57
CA PHE A 45 -2.27 0.30 5.24
C PHE A 45 -1.51 -0.98 5.58
N GLN A 46 -1.53 -1.36 6.86
CA GLN A 46 -0.98 -2.64 7.32
C GLN A 46 -2.12 -3.60 7.67
N SER A 47 -2.13 -4.76 7.02
CA SER A 47 -3.03 -5.87 7.36
C SER A 47 -2.67 -6.50 8.71
N LEU A 48 -3.62 -7.22 9.31
CA LEU A 48 -3.41 -7.94 10.57
C LEU A 48 -2.31 -9.02 10.48
N THR A 49 -2.04 -9.54 9.28
CA THR A 49 -0.96 -10.50 9.02
C THR A 49 0.40 -9.84 8.84
N GLY A 50 0.48 -8.50 8.88
CA GLY A 50 1.73 -7.73 8.80
C GLY A 50 2.11 -7.25 7.40
N THR A 51 1.39 -7.67 6.35
CA THR A 51 1.58 -7.20 4.97
C THR A 51 1.20 -5.73 4.87
N LYS A 52 2.09 -4.90 4.32
CA LYS A 52 1.90 -3.45 4.16
C LYS A 52 1.65 -3.11 2.70
N PHE A 53 0.66 -2.26 2.48
CA PHE A 53 0.31 -1.69 1.19
C PHE A 53 0.47 -0.19 1.30
N PHE A 54 1.18 0.43 0.36
CA PHE A 54 1.32 1.87 0.33
C PHE A 54 1.09 2.42 -1.06
N VAL A 55 0.53 3.63 -1.12
CA VAL A 55 0.23 4.36 -2.35
C VAL A 55 0.87 5.74 -2.23
N ILE A 56 1.51 6.16 -3.32
CA ILE A 56 2.04 7.52 -3.47
C ILE A 56 1.07 8.29 -4.36
N CYS A 57 0.61 9.44 -3.89
CA CYS A 57 -0.34 10.29 -4.59
C CYS A 57 0.06 11.78 -4.50
N GLU A 58 -0.69 12.64 -5.20
CA GLU A 58 -0.51 14.09 -5.08
C GLU A 58 -0.91 14.57 -3.68
N PRO A 59 -0.30 15.65 -3.15
CA PRO A 59 -0.63 16.18 -1.84
C PRO A 59 -2.12 16.52 -1.71
N GLY A 60 -2.74 16.11 -0.60
CA GLY A 60 -4.15 16.35 -0.31
C GLY A 60 -5.13 15.42 -1.03
N THR A 61 -4.64 14.36 -1.69
CA THR A 61 -5.51 13.35 -2.30
C THR A 61 -6.31 12.62 -1.22
N GLN A 62 -7.64 12.68 -1.29
CA GLN A 62 -8.51 12.03 -0.32
C GLN A 62 -8.84 10.58 -0.71
N GLN A 63 -9.39 9.82 0.23
CA GLN A 63 -9.96 8.47 0.01
C GLN A 63 -8.95 7.36 -0.32
N MET A 64 -7.65 7.61 -0.18
CA MET A 64 -6.60 6.59 -0.39
C MET A 64 -6.72 5.39 0.55
N GLU A 65 -7.24 5.56 1.77
CA GLU A 65 -7.52 4.44 2.69
C GLU A 65 -8.54 3.44 2.10
N SER A 66 -9.54 3.94 1.37
CA SER A 66 -10.55 3.08 0.72
C SER A 66 -9.92 2.31 -0.44
N LEU A 67 -9.10 2.97 -1.25
CA LEU A 67 -8.33 2.32 -2.31
C LEU A 67 -7.42 1.23 -1.75
N LEU A 68 -6.68 1.50 -0.67
CA LEU A 68 -5.80 0.52 -0.03
C LEU A 68 -6.55 -0.72 0.49
N LYS A 69 -7.77 -0.55 1.03
CA LYS A 69 -8.64 -1.67 1.42
C LYS A 69 -9.07 -2.52 0.22
N VAL A 70 -9.44 -1.89 -0.89
CA VAL A 70 -9.75 -2.61 -2.14
C VAL A 70 -8.53 -3.38 -2.67
N ILE A 71 -7.34 -2.78 -2.62
CA ILE A 71 -6.09 -3.45 -3.01
C ILE A 71 -5.82 -4.66 -2.11
N TYR A 72 -6.08 -4.54 -0.80
CA TYR A 72 -5.96 -5.66 0.12
C TYR A 72 -6.94 -6.79 -0.23
N GLU A 73 -8.20 -6.49 -0.53
CA GLU A 73 -9.18 -7.48 -0.99
C GLU A 73 -8.69 -8.21 -2.25
N LEU A 74 -8.23 -7.47 -3.26
CA LEU A 74 -7.63 -8.03 -4.48
C LEU A 74 -6.42 -8.94 -4.18
N TYR A 75 -5.56 -8.53 -3.25
CA TYR A 75 -4.43 -9.34 -2.81
C TYR A 75 -4.91 -10.65 -2.17
N THR A 76 -5.91 -10.60 -1.30
CA THR A 76 -6.47 -11.83 -0.70
C THR A 76 -7.11 -12.75 -1.73
N ASP A 77 -7.78 -12.20 -2.74
CA ASP A 77 -8.54 -12.98 -3.72
C ASP A 77 -7.67 -13.60 -4.82
N TYR A 78 -6.67 -12.86 -5.33
CA TYR A 78 -5.87 -13.32 -6.46
C TYR A 78 -4.52 -13.89 -6.04
N VAL A 79 -3.95 -13.42 -4.94
CA VAL A 79 -2.61 -13.83 -4.49
C VAL A 79 -2.71 -14.93 -3.44
N LEU A 80 -3.42 -14.70 -2.33
CA LEU A 80 -3.47 -15.69 -1.23
C LEU A 80 -4.27 -16.95 -1.58
N LYS A 81 -5.23 -16.87 -2.51
CA LYS A 81 -5.96 -18.05 -3.00
C LYS A 81 -5.20 -18.82 -4.07
N ASN A 82 -4.08 -18.31 -4.58
CA ASN A 82 -3.30 -19.02 -5.58
C ASN A 82 -2.41 -20.08 -4.89
N PRO A 83 -2.67 -21.39 -5.10
CA PRO A 83 -1.91 -22.45 -4.43
C PRO A 83 -0.43 -22.53 -4.88
N PHE A 84 -0.08 -21.86 -5.97
CA PHE A 84 1.30 -21.78 -6.49
C PHE A 84 2.03 -20.52 -6.05
N TYR A 85 1.40 -19.65 -5.25
CA TYR A 85 2.07 -18.48 -4.72
C TYR A 85 2.90 -18.84 -3.50
N GLU A 86 4.18 -18.51 -3.54
CA GLU A 86 5.07 -18.57 -2.39
C GLU A 86 5.12 -17.19 -1.71
N MET A 87 4.91 -17.18 -0.39
CA MET A 87 5.05 -15.96 0.40
C MET A 87 6.46 -15.39 0.23
N GLU A 88 6.59 -14.06 0.34
CA GLU A 88 7.85 -13.32 0.15
C GLU A 88 8.39 -13.30 -1.29
N MET A 89 7.78 -14.03 -2.22
CA MET A 89 8.09 -13.93 -3.64
C MET A 89 7.31 -12.80 -4.30
N PRO A 90 7.87 -12.16 -5.35
CA PRO A 90 7.16 -11.15 -6.12
C PRO A 90 5.83 -11.68 -6.67
N ILE A 91 4.79 -10.86 -6.58
CA ILE A 91 3.47 -11.19 -7.13
C ILE A 91 3.57 -11.16 -8.66
N ARG A 92 3.26 -12.29 -9.31
CA ARG A 92 3.26 -12.46 -10.78
C ARG A 92 1.91 -12.93 -11.32
N CYS A 93 0.83 -12.61 -10.60
CA CYS A 93 -0.52 -13.03 -10.95
C CYS A 93 -1.13 -12.00 -11.92
N GLU A 94 -1.30 -12.38 -13.19
CA GLU A 94 -1.86 -11.46 -14.21
C GLU A 94 -3.26 -10.96 -13.86
N LEU A 95 -4.09 -11.81 -13.25
CA LEU A 95 -5.43 -11.42 -12.79
C LEU A 95 -5.37 -10.34 -11.71
N PHE A 96 -4.39 -10.41 -10.81
CA PHE A 96 -4.18 -9.35 -9.82
C PHE A 96 -3.81 -8.03 -10.51
N ASP A 97 -2.87 -8.06 -11.46
CA ASP A 97 -2.43 -6.86 -12.17
C ASP A 97 -3.55 -6.18 -12.97
N ILE A 98 -4.39 -6.97 -13.66
CA ILE A 98 -5.55 -6.46 -14.41
C ILE A 98 -6.53 -5.77 -13.47
N ASN A 99 -6.95 -6.43 -12.39
CA ASN A 99 -7.95 -5.88 -11.47
C ASN A 99 -7.40 -4.70 -10.66
N LEU A 100 -6.13 -4.73 -10.28
CA LEU A 100 -5.44 -3.61 -9.62
C LEU A 100 -5.44 -2.38 -10.52
N THR A 101 -5.09 -2.54 -11.80
CA THR A 101 -5.07 -1.44 -12.77
C THR A 101 -6.47 -0.84 -12.95
N GLN A 102 -7.51 -1.68 -13.02
CA GLN A 102 -8.90 -1.23 -13.11
C GLN A 102 -9.35 -0.48 -11.85
N ALA A 103 -8.97 -0.95 -10.66
CA ALA A 103 -9.29 -0.30 -9.40
C ALA A 103 -8.68 1.11 -9.33
N ILE A 104 -7.41 1.25 -9.70
CA ILE A 104 -6.72 2.55 -9.74
C ILE A 104 -7.35 3.49 -10.77
N GLN A 105 -7.72 3.00 -11.95
CA GLN A 105 -8.38 3.81 -12.97
C GLN A 105 -9.74 4.32 -12.52
N LYS A 106 -10.55 3.46 -11.87
CA LYS A 106 -11.85 3.83 -11.33
C LYS A 106 -11.71 4.92 -10.25
N ASP A 107 -10.72 4.79 -9.38
CA ASP A 107 -10.43 5.76 -8.33
C ASP A 107 -10.03 7.13 -8.91
N ARG A 108 -9.17 7.15 -9.93
CA ARG A 108 -8.82 8.38 -10.67
C ARG A 108 -10.04 9.07 -11.29
N VAL A 109 -10.97 8.32 -11.87
CA VAL A 109 -12.21 8.88 -12.43
C VAL A 109 -13.12 9.44 -11.33
N ALA A 110 -13.19 8.79 -10.17
CA ALA A 110 -13.97 9.27 -9.03
C ALA A 110 -13.40 10.58 -8.44
N LEU A 111 -12.08 10.77 -8.50
CA LEU A 111 -11.40 11.99 -8.07
C LEU A 111 -11.56 13.14 -9.07
N LEU A 112 -11.51 12.87 -10.38
CA LEU A 112 -11.66 13.88 -11.44
C LEU A 112 -13.12 14.31 -11.70
N GLY A 113 -14.09 13.52 -11.24
CA GLY A 113 -15.52 13.81 -11.34
C GLY A 113 -16.08 14.69 -10.23
N ARG A 114 -15.23 15.22 -9.35
CA ARG A 114 -15.56 16.16 -8.27
C ARG A 114 -14.95 17.53 -8.56
#